data_AF-A0A971C1A5-F1
#
_entry.id   AF-A0A971C1A5-F1
#
_cell.length_a   1.000
_cell.length_b   1.000
_cell.length_c   1.000
_cell.angle_alpha   90.00
_cell.angle_beta   90.00
_cell.angle_gamma   90.00
#
_symmetry.space_group_name_H-M   'P 1'
#
loop_
_entity.id
_entity.type
_entity.pdbx_description
1 polymer ?
#
loop_
_entity_poly.entity_id
_entity_poly.type
_entity_poly.pdbx_seq_one_letter_code
_entity_poly.pdbx_strand_id
1 'polypeptide(L)'
;SRYEGEAFGEAYELPSGRAYSETCAAIGNVFWNWRMYMLAGDAKYLDVLERSFYNSVLSGISLDGRRYFYVNPLEDVGNHNRKEWFECACCPPNIARLLTSFSGYLYGTTLDEIRVNFYEASRASIPFRDGEVSIVQKTAFPHSEEVNLVISTDLDTSLSILLRIPEWTEGNFDLQIDGVKQKIRPEKGFVRLEGNWKGKTEVSLTLPMRIRMMTANPLLRENTDKVAIQRGPLIYCAEGIDNPTFDVRTLSVPSKRNLELSESDALDGNPVVISGKGIAYDLDDWDKKLYDSLGSVKSKGKNVRFSLIPYYAWNNRGNSPMCVWLHVH
;
A
#
# COMPACT_ATOMS: atom_id res chain seq x y z
N SER A 1 -1.06 -6.44 16.93
CA SER A 1 -0.60 -5.73 18.15
C SER A 1 -1.76 -5.56 19.10
N ARG A 2 -1.48 -5.45 20.40
CA ARG A 2 -2.46 -5.37 21.50
C ARG A 2 -2.55 -3.93 22.02
N TYR A 3 -3.71 -3.56 22.56
CA TYR A 3 -3.89 -2.30 23.28
C TYR A 3 -3.12 -2.28 24.60
N GLU A 4 -3.10 -3.41 25.31
CA GLU A 4 -2.30 -3.55 26.53
C GLU A 4 -0.82 -3.43 26.17
N GLY A 5 -0.17 -2.42 26.75
CA GLY A 5 1.24 -2.13 26.55
C GLY A 5 1.62 -1.64 25.15
N GLU A 6 0.66 -1.31 24.27
CA GLU A 6 0.92 -0.88 22.88
C GLU A 6 1.84 -1.87 22.14
N ALA A 7 1.64 -3.17 22.40
CA ALA A 7 2.68 -4.18 22.23
C ALA A 7 2.45 -5.11 21.03
N PHE A 8 3.52 -5.85 20.68
CA PHE A 8 3.38 -7.07 19.88
C PHE A 8 2.50 -8.11 20.60
N GLY A 9 1.77 -8.90 19.82
CA GLY A 9 1.07 -10.09 20.32
C GLY A 9 1.91 -11.34 20.13
N GLU A 10 1.31 -12.51 20.32
CA GLU A 10 1.92 -13.79 19.99
C GLU A 10 2.12 -13.97 18.47
N ALA A 11 2.91 -14.97 18.09
CA ALA A 11 2.99 -15.40 16.70
C ALA A 11 1.59 -15.69 16.13
N TYR A 12 1.30 -15.11 14.96
CA TYR A 12 0.01 -15.20 14.25
C TYR A 12 -1.19 -14.54 14.97
N GLU A 13 -0.98 -13.77 16.04
CA GLU A 13 -2.01 -12.98 16.70
C GLU A 13 -2.15 -11.59 16.04
N LEU A 14 -3.06 -11.50 15.06
CA LEU A 14 -3.27 -10.30 14.27
C LEU A 14 -4.78 -9.97 14.16
N PRO A 15 -5.43 -9.58 15.27
CA PRO A 15 -6.86 -9.30 15.25
C PRO A 15 -7.16 -8.00 14.49
N SER A 16 -8.13 -8.02 13.59
CA SER A 16 -8.44 -6.90 12.69
C SER A 16 -9.10 -5.74 13.43
N GLY A 17 -10.19 -6.00 14.16
CA GLY A 17 -10.94 -4.97 14.90
C GLY A 17 -10.29 -4.50 16.19
N ARG A 18 -9.38 -5.30 16.75
CA ARG A 18 -8.61 -4.96 17.97
C ARG A 18 -7.15 -4.61 17.67
N ALA A 19 -6.78 -4.44 16.40
CA ALA A 19 -5.42 -4.08 16.03
C ALA A 19 -5.06 -2.73 16.64
N TYR A 20 -3.99 -2.68 17.44
CA TYR A 20 -3.48 -1.40 17.94
C TYR A 20 -2.79 -0.60 16.82
N SER A 21 -2.00 -1.28 16.00
CA SER A 21 -1.33 -0.76 14.79
C SER A 21 -1.04 0.74 14.83
N GLU A 22 -0.24 1.15 15.81
CA GLU A 22 0.01 2.57 16.07
C GLU A 22 0.69 3.24 14.86
N THR A 23 0.31 4.48 14.55
CA THR A 23 0.98 5.29 13.52
C THR A 23 2.49 5.44 13.83
N CYS A 24 2.89 5.66 15.09
CA CYS A 24 4.32 5.73 15.44
C CYS A 24 5.05 4.41 15.22
N ALA A 25 4.40 3.28 15.50
CA ALA A 25 4.98 1.96 15.24
C ALA A 25 5.16 1.72 13.73
N ALA A 26 4.21 2.15 12.89
CA ALA A 26 4.35 2.10 11.44
C ALA A 26 5.53 2.95 10.93
N ILE A 27 5.71 4.15 11.49
CA ILE A 27 6.86 5.03 11.21
C ILE A 27 8.18 4.40 11.68
N GLY A 28 8.19 3.79 12.86
CA GLY A 28 9.34 3.02 13.36
C GLY A 28 9.71 1.87 12.44
N ASN A 29 8.71 1.18 11.89
CA ASN A 29 8.90 0.10 10.91
C ASN A 29 9.49 0.62 9.59
N VAL A 30 9.12 1.82 9.15
CA VAL A 30 9.76 2.48 8.00
C VAL A 30 11.26 2.70 8.27
N PHE A 31 11.62 3.27 9.42
CA PHE A 31 13.02 3.52 9.76
C PHE A 31 13.83 2.23 9.92
N TRP A 32 13.25 1.20 10.53
CA TRP A 32 13.88 -0.11 10.68
C TRP A 32 14.24 -0.71 9.33
N ASN A 33 13.25 -0.79 8.43
CA ASN A 33 13.46 -1.38 7.12
C ASN A 33 14.41 -0.56 6.24
N TRP A 34 14.42 0.76 6.37
CA TRP A 34 15.43 1.59 5.72
C TRP A 34 16.86 1.25 6.17
N ARG A 35 17.08 1.05 7.47
CA ARG A 35 18.40 0.65 7.99
C ARG A 35 18.77 -0.76 7.55
N MET A 36 17.83 -1.71 7.57
CA MET A 36 18.06 -3.07 7.09
C MET A 36 18.39 -3.11 5.59
N TYR A 37 17.70 -2.29 4.79
CA TYR A 37 18.01 -2.09 3.38
C TYR A 37 19.44 -1.58 3.18
N MET A 38 19.84 -0.52 3.88
CA MET A 38 21.20 0.03 3.75
C MET A 38 22.30 -0.96 4.16
N LEU A 39 22.02 -1.87 5.09
CA LEU A 39 22.97 -2.92 5.50
C LEU A 39 23.06 -4.06 4.48
N ALA A 40 21.92 -4.53 3.96
CA ALA A 40 21.86 -5.76 3.17
C ALA A 40 21.86 -5.53 1.65
N GLY A 41 21.47 -4.33 1.21
CA GLY A 41 21.25 -3.97 -0.19
C GLY A 41 20.11 -4.77 -0.85
N ASP A 42 19.15 -5.28 -0.07
CA ASP A 42 18.07 -6.17 -0.50
C ASP A 42 16.71 -5.45 -0.53
N ALA A 43 16.03 -5.46 -1.67
CA ALA A 43 14.79 -4.73 -1.89
C ALA A 43 13.62 -5.21 -1.03
N LYS A 44 13.66 -6.44 -0.49
CA LYS A 44 12.56 -6.94 0.35
C LYS A 44 12.27 -6.06 1.57
N TYR A 45 13.29 -5.36 2.09
CA TYR A 45 13.11 -4.40 3.17
C TYR A 45 12.39 -3.15 2.67
N LEU A 46 12.70 -2.69 1.46
CA LEU A 46 11.96 -1.61 0.81
C LEU A 46 10.52 -2.01 0.49
N ASP A 47 10.24 -3.28 0.20
CA ASP A 47 8.87 -3.75 -0.01
C ASP A 47 8.03 -3.68 1.29
N VAL A 48 8.63 -3.99 2.45
CA VAL A 48 7.98 -3.80 3.76
C VAL A 48 7.84 -2.31 4.10
N LEU A 49 8.84 -1.50 3.78
CA LEU A 49 8.80 -0.05 3.94
C LEU A 49 7.67 0.55 3.10
N GLU A 50 7.59 0.20 1.81
CA GLU A 50 6.56 0.62 0.86
C GLU A 50 5.16 0.27 1.39
N ARG A 51 4.97 -0.98 1.79
CA ARG A 51 3.70 -1.44 2.38
C ARG A 51 3.34 -0.64 3.62
N SER A 52 4.31 -0.38 4.50
CA SER A 52 4.07 0.39 5.73
C SER A 52 3.73 1.84 5.42
N PHE A 53 4.47 2.48 4.51
CA PHE A 53 4.29 3.88 4.14
C PHE A 53 2.91 4.10 3.50
N TYR A 54 2.62 3.46 2.38
CA TYR A 54 1.39 3.72 1.61
C TYR A 54 0.11 3.23 2.30
N ASN A 55 0.21 2.39 3.34
CA ASN A 55 -0.97 1.85 4.03
C ASN A 55 -1.04 2.29 5.48
N SER A 56 -0.14 1.82 6.34
CA SER A 56 -0.23 2.01 7.79
C SER A 56 0.22 3.39 8.29
N VAL A 57 1.14 4.05 7.58
CA VAL A 57 1.54 5.43 7.87
C VAL A 57 0.51 6.39 7.32
N LEU A 58 0.20 6.31 6.00
CA LEU A 58 -0.73 7.24 5.37
C LEU A 58 -2.16 7.12 5.90
N SER A 59 -2.60 5.96 6.41
CA SER A 59 -3.89 5.88 7.13
C SER A 59 -3.90 6.78 8.37
N GLY A 60 -2.74 7.02 8.98
CA GLY A 60 -2.56 7.81 10.20
C GLY A 60 -2.88 9.30 10.08
N ILE A 61 -3.08 9.84 8.87
CA ILE A 61 -3.39 11.25 8.62
C ILE A 61 -4.54 11.37 7.61
N SER A 62 -5.42 12.34 7.78
CA SER A 62 -6.47 12.64 6.79
C SER A 62 -5.87 13.23 5.52
N LEU A 63 -6.58 13.11 4.40
CA LEU A 63 -6.13 13.61 3.10
C LEU A 63 -5.91 15.13 3.11
N ASP A 64 -6.71 15.86 3.90
CA ASP A 64 -6.57 17.30 4.13
C ASP A 64 -5.41 17.68 5.08
N GLY A 65 -4.74 16.69 5.68
CA GLY A 65 -3.62 16.87 6.61
C GLY A 65 -3.98 17.38 8.01
N ARG A 66 -5.27 17.45 8.37
CA ARG A 66 -5.75 18.13 9.59
C ARG A 66 -6.06 17.22 10.77
N ARG A 67 -6.29 15.93 10.53
CA ARG A 67 -6.74 14.97 11.55
C ARG A 67 -5.89 13.71 11.47
N TYR A 68 -5.73 13.04 12.60
CA TYR A 68 -4.79 11.94 12.76
C TYR A 68 -5.43 10.75 13.45
N PHE A 69 -4.97 9.54 13.12
CA PHE A 69 -5.16 8.36 13.95
C PHE A 69 -3.95 8.12 14.85
N TYR A 70 -4.24 7.73 16.09
CA TYR A 70 -3.25 7.07 16.94
C TYR A 70 -3.19 5.58 16.58
N VAL A 71 -4.34 4.92 16.62
CA VAL A 71 -4.57 3.50 16.32
C VAL A 71 -5.14 3.33 14.92
N ASN A 72 -4.65 2.35 14.15
CA ASN A 72 -5.10 2.07 12.78
C ASN A 72 -5.72 0.66 12.67
N PRO A 73 -7.03 0.49 12.96
CA PRO A 73 -7.69 -0.81 12.90
C PRO A 73 -7.85 -1.31 11.45
N LEU A 74 -8.00 -2.63 11.26
CA LEU A 74 -8.30 -3.24 9.95
C LEU A 74 -9.79 -3.62 9.80
N GLU A 75 -10.57 -3.44 10.86
CA GLU A 75 -12.02 -3.55 10.88
C GLU A 75 -12.57 -2.54 11.89
N ASP A 76 -13.61 -1.78 11.54
CA ASP A 76 -14.26 -0.81 12.43
C ASP A 76 -15.78 -0.87 12.28
N VAL A 77 -16.49 -0.53 13.36
CA VAL A 77 -17.96 -0.54 13.41
C VAL A 77 -18.59 0.84 13.20
N GLY A 78 -17.79 1.85 12.86
CA GLY A 78 -18.19 3.25 12.67
C GLY A 78 -18.00 4.13 13.90
N ASN A 79 -17.18 3.73 14.87
CA ASN A 79 -16.96 4.47 16.11
C ASN A 79 -15.52 4.99 16.28
N HIS A 80 -14.58 4.57 15.43
CA HIS A 80 -13.19 5.05 15.46
C HIS A 80 -12.96 6.16 14.42
N ASN A 81 -12.48 7.32 14.87
CA ASN A 81 -12.32 8.50 14.02
C ASN A 81 -11.00 9.20 14.24
N ARG A 82 -10.46 9.77 13.16
CA ARG A 82 -9.32 10.68 13.25
C ARG A 82 -9.69 11.88 14.10
N LYS A 83 -8.73 12.37 14.88
CA LYS A 83 -8.87 13.55 15.75
C LYS A 83 -7.87 14.62 15.33
N GLU A 84 -8.19 15.88 15.56
CA GLU A 84 -7.26 16.98 15.29
C GLU A 84 -5.98 16.83 16.13
N TRP A 85 -6.13 16.38 17.38
CA TRP A 85 -5.01 16.21 18.30
C TRP A 85 -5.32 15.18 19.39
N PHE A 86 -4.28 14.82 20.16
CA PHE A 86 -4.35 13.89 21.29
C PHE A 86 -3.62 14.49 22.50
N GLU A 87 -3.95 14.04 23.70
CA GLU A 87 -3.18 14.40 24.90
C GLU A 87 -1.74 13.84 24.79
N CYS A 88 -1.62 12.55 24.44
CA CYS A 88 -0.36 11.96 23.96
C CYS A 88 -0.22 12.18 22.45
N ALA A 89 0.32 13.34 22.05
CA ALA A 89 0.45 13.72 20.64
C ALA A 89 1.77 13.25 20.00
N CYS A 90 2.15 12.00 20.19
CA CYS A 90 3.30 11.42 19.50
C CYS A 90 3.07 11.34 17.98
N CYS A 91 1.86 10.93 17.55
CA CYS A 91 1.56 10.63 16.15
C CYS A 91 1.63 11.85 15.20
N PRO A 92 0.97 13.00 15.47
CA PRO A 92 0.93 14.11 14.52
C PRO A 92 2.31 14.71 14.13
N PRO A 93 3.22 15.07 15.06
CA PRO A 93 4.53 15.56 14.67
C PRO A 93 5.41 14.45 14.07
N ASN A 94 5.19 13.18 14.46
CA ASN A 94 5.95 12.05 13.96
C ASN A 94 5.63 11.75 12.48
N ILE A 95 4.36 11.82 12.08
CA ILE A 95 3.99 11.68 10.67
C ILE A 95 4.48 12.87 9.84
N ALA A 96 4.40 14.09 10.38
CA ALA A 96 4.88 15.29 9.69
C ALA A 96 6.38 15.20 9.37
N ARG A 97 7.23 14.77 10.32
CA ARG A 97 8.67 14.60 10.05
C ARG A 97 8.95 13.51 9.01
N LEU A 98 8.17 12.42 9.00
CA LEU A 98 8.38 11.36 8.02
C LEU A 98 8.02 11.85 6.62
N LEU A 99 6.82 12.44 6.44
CA LEU A 99 6.35 12.95 5.15
C LEU A 99 7.30 14.00 4.57
N THR A 100 7.76 14.94 5.40
CA THR A 100 8.70 15.98 4.96
C THR A 100 10.10 15.43 4.65
N SER A 101 10.46 14.26 5.18
CA SER A 101 11.73 13.59 4.90
C SER A 101 11.65 12.53 3.79
N PHE A 102 10.46 12.25 3.24
CA PHE A 102 10.24 11.07 2.38
C PHE A 102 11.09 11.10 1.09
N SER A 103 11.39 12.29 0.56
CA SER A 103 12.27 12.46 -0.61
C SER A 103 13.67 11.84 -0.40
N GLY A 104 14.15 11.77 0.84
CA GLY A 104 15.43 11.15 1.20
C GLY A 104 15.46 9.63 1.08
N TYR A 105 14.30 8.97 0.89
CA TYR A 105 14.20 7.53 0.71
C TYR A 105 14.20 7.12 -0.77
N LEU A 106 13.89 8.06 -1.68
CA LEU A 106 13.70 7.78 -3.11
C LEU A 106 14.92 7.15 -3.77
N TYR A 107 16.12 7.57 -3.36
CA TYR A 107 17.37 7.15 -3.95
C TYR A 107 18.36 6.64 -2.90
N GLY A 108 19.29 5.80 -3.32
CA GLY A 108 20.47 5.41 -2.55
C GLY A 108 21.72 5.47 -3.42
N THR A 109 22.88 5.69 -2.82
CA THR A 109 24.16 5.74 -3.55
C THR A 109 25.21 4.88 -2.87
N THR A 110 26.10 4.31 -3.67
CA THR A 110 27.36 3.69 -3.25
C THR A 110 28.51 4.32 -4.05
N LEU A 111 29.73 3.78 -3.97
CA LEU A 111 30.86 4.27 -4.77
C LEU A 111 30.66 4.06 -6.29
N ASP A 112 29.86 3.04 -6.67
CA ASP A 112 29.74 2.57 -8.06
C ASP A 112 28.29 2.50 -8.56
N GLU A 113 27.31 2.74 -7.69
CA GLU A 113 25.90 2.51 -7.98
C GLU A 113 25.01 3.67 -7.50
N ILE A 114 24.00 4.00 -8.31
CA ILE A 114 22.83 4.76 -7.90
C ILE A 114 21.62 3.81 -7.91
N ARG A 115 20.84 3.82 -6.84
CA ARG A 115 19.66 2.97 -6.65
C ARG A 115 18.40 3.82 -6.64
N VAL A 116 17.43 3.49 -7.48
CA VAL A 116 16.08 4.05 -7.47
C VAL A 116 15.21 3.14 -6.62
N ASN A 117 14.93 3.58 -5.40
CA ASN A 117 14.23 2.79 -4.37
C ASN A 117 12.72 2.95 -4.47
N PHE A 118 12.22 4.17 -4.72
CA PHE A 118 10.80 4.48 -4.81
C PHE A 118 10.49 5.26 -6.08
N TYR A 119 9.26 5.06 -6.56
CA TYR A 119 8.75 5.66 -7.77
C TYR A 119 7.79 6.78 -7.41
N GLU A 120 8.24 8.01 -7.59
CA GLU A 120 7.50 9.22 -7.31
C GLU A 120 7.85 10.27 -8.36
N ALA A 121 6.87 11.07 -8.78
CA ALA A 121 7.11 12.20 -9.67
C ALA A 121 8.13 13.16 -9.03
N SER A 122 9.36 13.18 -9.56
CA SER A 122 10.49 13.82 -8.87
C SER A 122 11.57 14.27 -9.85
N ARG A 123 12.40 15.22 -9.39
CA ARG A 123 13.65 15.62 -10.02
C ARG A 123 14.74 15.60 -8.96
N ALA A 124 15.78 14.83 -9.20
CA ALA A 124 16.93 14.72 -8.32
C ALA A 124 18.22 15.10 -9.07
N SER A 125 19.10 15.78 -8.35
CA SER A 125 20.49 16.03 -8.68
C SER A 125 21.32 15.27 -7.66
N ILE A 126 21.95 14.17 -8.08
CA ILE A 126 22.62 13.23 -7.18
C ILE A 126 24.13 13.40 -7.35
N PRO A 127 24.85 13.91 -6.33
CA PRO A 127 26.31 13.92 -6.34
C PRO A 127 26.84 12.49 -6.47
N PHE A 128 27.72 12.27 -7.45
CA PHE A 128 28.27 10.95 -7.73
C PHE A 128 29.72 11.08 -8.21
N ARG A 129 30.67 10.57 -7.42
CA ARG A 129 32.12 10.77 -7.62
C ARG A 129 32.44 12.27 -7.77
N ASP A 130 33.13 12.66 -8.84
CA ASP A 130 33.57 14.04 -9.10
C ASP A 130 32.53 14.87 -9.89
N GLY A 131 31.29 14.38 -10.02
CA GLY A 131 30.24 15.07 -10.75
C GLY A 131 28.84 14.78 -10.22
N GLU A 132 27.86 14.87 -11.10
CA GLU A 132 26.45 14.76 -10.78
C GLU A 132 25.72 13.88 -11.80
N VAL A 133 24.75 13.11 -11.32
CA VAL A 133 23.76 12.42 -12.15
C VAL A 133 22.38 13.02 -11.84
N SER A 134 21.73 13.56 -12.86
CA SER A 134 20.34 13.99 -12.76
C SER A 134 19.40 12.85 -13.10
N ILE A 135 18.37 12.65 -12.28
CA ILE A 135 17.29 11.68 -12.53
C ILE A 135 15.96 12.41 -12.41
N VAL A 136 15.18 12.40 -13.49
CA VAL A 136 13.79 12.90 -13.51
C VAL A 136 12.84 11.73 -13.67
N GLN A 137 11.94 11.54 -12.72
CA GLN A 137 10.89 10.55 -12.77
C GLN A 137 9.55 11.21 -13.15
N LYS A 138 8.87 10.63 -14.13
CA LYS A 138 7.50 10.98 -14.53
C LYS A 138 6.62 9.75 -14.38
N THR A 139 5.71 9.81 -13.42
CA THR A 139 4.78 8.73 -13.10
C THR A 139 3.57 9.28 -12.35
N ALA A 140 2.47 8.51 -12.36
CA ALA A 140 1.33 8.69 -11.45
C ALA A 140 1.25 7.52 -10.45
N PHE A 141 2.38 6.87 -10.16
CA PHE A 141 2.51 5.93 -9.04
C PHE A 141 2.01 6.59 -7.74
N PRO A 142 1.34 5.88 -6.82
CA PRO A 142 1.03 4.44 -6.83
C PRO A 142 -0.25 4.05 -7.60
N HIS A 143 -0.84 4.94 -8.38
CA HIS A 143 -2.08 4.67 -9.13
C HIS A 143 -1.84 4.18 -10.56
N SER A 144 -0.68 4.50 -11.14
CA SER A 144 -0.25 4.06 -12.48
C SER A 144 0.89 3.04 -12.45
N GLU A 145 0.90 2.16 -13.45
CA GLU A 145 1.91 1.13 -13.70
C GLU A 145 3.18 1.69 -14.36
N GLU A 146 3.08 2.87 -14.98
CA GLU A 146 4.12 3.43 -15.84
C GLU A 146 5.08 4.35 -15.08
N VAL A 147 6.36 4.08 -15.19
CA VAL A 147 7.46 4.89 -14.65
C VAL A 147 8.42 5.24 -15.79
N ASN A 148 8.49 6.54 -16.12
CA ASN A 148 9.45 7.03 -17.10
C ASN A 148 10.55 7.82 -16.39
N LEU A 149 11.79 7.40 -16.56
CA LEU A 149 12.97 8.07 -16.04
C LEU A 149 13.77 8.72 -17.17
N VAL A 150 14.26 9.92 -16.92
CA VAL A 150 15.31 10.56 -17.73
C VAL A 150 16.54 10.65 -16.86
N ILE A 151 17.61 9.99 -17.29
CA ILE A 151 18.92 10.02 -16.64
C ILE A 151 19.83 10.92 -17.48
N SER A 152 20.49 11.88 -16.84
CA SER A 152 21.44 12.78 -17.50
C SER A 152 22.70 12.97 -16.69
N THR A 153 23.86 12.88 -17.33
CA THR A 153 25.15 13.20 -16.70
C THR A 153 26.23 13.53 -17.75
N ASP A 154 27.21 14.35 -17.38
CA ASP A 154 28.41 14.59 -18.22
C ASP A 154 29.57 13.67 -17.85
N LEU A 155 29.39 12.82 -16.84
CA LEU A 155 30.39 11.87 -16.38
C LEU A 155 30.70 10.83 -17.46
N ASP A 156 31.96 10.79 -17.88
CA ASP A 156 32.47 9.81 -18.84
C ASP A 156 33.05 8.59 -18.09
N THR A 157 32.20 7.96 -17.28
CA THR A 157 32.60 6.84 -16.43
C THR A 157 31.47 5.81 -16.37
N SER A 158 31.85 4.55 -16.18
CA SER A 158 30.85 3.52 -15.94
C SER A 158 30.27 3.66 -14.53
N LEU A 159 28.95 3.61 -14.45
CA LEU A 159 28.19 3.54 -13.20
C LEU A 159 26.97 2.64 -13.39
N SER A 160 26.55 1.97 -12.33
CA SER A 160 25.35 1.14 -12.35
C SER A 160 24.14 1.93 -11.86
N ILE A 161 23.01 1.83 -12.57
CA ILE A 161 21.72 2.32 -12.11
C ILE A 161 20.86 1.10 -11.78
N LEU A 162 20.46 0.97 -10.52
CA LEU A 162 19.61 -0.13 -10.05
C LEU A 162 18.18 0.37 -9.90
N LEU A 163 17.24 -0.32 -10.53
CA LEU A 163 15.81 -0.03 -10.40
C LEU A 163 15.15 -1.12 -9.58
N ARG A 164 14.43 -0.76 -8.51
CA ARG A 164 13.71 -1.75 -7.69
C ARG A 164 12.58 -2.39 -8.49
N ILE A 165 12.49 -3.71 -8.47
CA ILE A 165 11.32 -4.45 -8.93
C ILE A 165 10.53 -4.87 -7.68
N PRO A 166 9.39 -4.22 -7.39
CA PRO A 166 8.63 -4.53 -6.18
C PRO A 166 8.14 -5.97 -6.15
N GLU A 167 8.17 -6.62 -4.97
CA GLU A 167 7.73 -8.01 -4.79
C GLU A 167 6.31 -8.26 -5.33
N TRP A 168 5.41 -7.28 -5.18
CA TRP A 168 4.01 -7.42 -5.58
C TRP A 168 3.80 -7.59 -7.09
N THR A 169 4.82 -7.34 -7.91
CA THR A 169 4.81 -7.61 -9.35
C THR A 169 5.01 -9.09 -9.69
N GLU A 170 5.41 -9.91 -8.71
CA GLU A 170 5.76 -11.34 -8.87
C GLU A 170 6.88 -11.52 -9.92
N GLY A 171 7.76 -10.53 -10.04
CA GLY A 171 8.87 -10.49 -11.00
C GLY A 171 8.47 -10.13 -12.43
N ASN A 172 7.19 -9.78 -12.68
CA ASN A 172 6.74 -9.31 -13.99
C ASN A 172 6.98 -7.81 -14.13
N PHE A 173 7.66 -7.40 -15.19
CA PHE A 173 7.83 -5.99 -15.55
C PHE A 173 8.24 -5.90 -17.02
N ASP A 174 8.02 -4.75 -17.63
CA ASP A 174 8.58 -4.41 -18.93
C ASP A 174 9.58 -3.27 -18.76
N LEU A 175 10.75 -3.40 -19.38
CA LEU A 175 11.83 -2.42 -19.28
C LEU A 175 12.37 -2.09 -20.67
N GLN A 176 12.50 -0.80 -20.96
CA GLN A 176 13.06 -0.27 -22.19
C GLN A 176 14.09 0.82 -21.87
N ILE A 177 15.19 0.82 -22.61
CA ILE A 177 16.21 1.87 -22.59
C ILE A 177 16.31 2.43 -24.00
N ASP A 178 16.07 3.72 -24.16
CA ASP A 178 16.00 4.42 -25.46
C ASP A 178 15.12 3.68 -26.47
N GLY A 179 13.96 3.16 -26.01
CA GLY A 179 13.00 2.41 -26.81
C GLY A 179 13.37 0.94 -27.09
N VAL A 180 14.54 0.48 -26.62
CA VAL A 180 14.99 -0.91 -26.82
C VAL A 180 14.64 -1.76 -25.59
N LYS A 181 13.83 -2.81 -25.81
CA LYS A 181 13.45 -3.76 -24.75
C LYS A 181 14.65 -4.47 -24.14
N GLN A 182 14.68 -4.50 -22.82
CA GLN A 182 15.71 -5.16 -22.03
C GLN A 182 15.17 -6.47 -21.43
N LYS A 183 16.02 -7.49 -21.33
CA LYS A 183 15.71 -8.77 -20.67
C LYS A 183 16.74 -9.02 -19.57
N ILE A 184 16.49 -8.43 -18.41
CA ILE A 184 17.38 -8.48 -17.25
C ILE A 184 16.64 -9.17 -16.12
N ARG A 185 17.32 -10.03 -15.35
CA ARG A 185 16.72 -10.66 -14.17
C ARG A 185 16.99 -9.82 -12.93
N PRO A 186 16.01 -9.60 -12.05
CA PRO A 186 16.26 -8.91 -10.79
C PRO A 186 17.16 -9.76 -9.88
N GLU A 187 18.14 -9.12 -9.25
CA GLU A 187 18.93 -9.68 -8.16
C GLU A 187 18.62 -8.91 -6.88
N LYS A 188 18.25 -9.62 -5.80
CA LYS A 188 17.80 -9.01 -4.54
C LYS A 188 16.73 -7.91 -4.76
N GLY A 189 15.84 -8.15 -5.74
CA GLY A 189 14.76 -7.26 -6.14
C GLY A 189 15.18 -5.97 -6.86
N PHE A 190 16.38 -5.93 -7.47
CA PHE A 190 16.80 -4.83 -8.34
C PHE A 190 17.21 -5.35 -9.72
N VAL A 191 16.82 -4.65 -10.78
CA VAL A 191 17.46 -4.78 -12.09
C VAL A 191 18.64 -3.83 -12.17
N ARG A 192 19.82 -4.36 -12.50
CA ARG A 192 21.06 -3.59 -12.64
C ARG A 192 21.24 -3.17 -14.10
N LEU A 193 21.34 -1.86 -14.33
CA LEU A 193 21.66 -1.27 -15.62
C LEU A 193 23.10 -0.79 -15.60
N GLU A 194 23.97 -1.46 -16.34
CA GLU A 194 25.39 -1.13 -16.43
C GLU A 194 25.67 -0.38 -17.73
N GLY A 195 26.49 0.67 -17.66
CA GLY A 195 26.86 1.41 -18.86
C GLY A 195 27.62 2.69 -18.57
N ASN A 196 27.94 3.41 -19.64
CA ASN A 196 28.34 4.81 -19.60
C ASN A 196 27.10 5.64 -19.93
N TRP A 197 26.73 6.52 -19.00
CA TRP A 197 25.47 7.28 -19.07
C TRP A 197 25.69 8.73 -19.52
N LYS A 198 26.87 9.03 -20.08
CA LYS A 198 27.20 10.37 -20.59
C LYS A 198 26.15 10.83 -21.60
N GLY A 199 25.62 12.03 -21.38
CA GLY A 199 24.53 12.60 -22.15
C GLY A 199 23.18 12.38 -21.46
N LYS A 200 22.19 11.94 -22.23
CA LYS A 200 20.80 11.74 -21.77
C LYS A 200 20.32 10.37 -22.24
N THR A 201 19.73 9.61 -21.31
CA THR A 201 19.13 8.30 -21.57
C THR A 201 17.70 8.26 -21.04
N GLU A 202 16.79 7.69 -21.81
CA GLU A 202 15.40 7.50 -21.42
C GLU A 202 15.17 6.05 -21.02
N VAL A 203 14.58 5.84 -19.83
CA VAL A 203 14.25 4.53 -19.31
C VAL A 203 12.75 4.46 -19.05
N SER A 204 12.08 3.51 -19.67
CA SER A 204 10.65 3.24 -19.45
C SER A 204 10.51 1.91 -18.73
N LEU A 205 9.83 1.93 -17.59
CA LEU A 205 9.57 0.78 -16.73
C LEU A 205 8.07 0.68 -16.49
N THR A 206 7.47 -0.44 -16.86
CA THR A 206 6.08 -0.78 -16.57
C THR A 206 6.04 -1.84 -15.48
N LEU A 207 5.33 -1.56 -14.39
CA LEU A 207 5.14 -2.44 -13.24
C LEU A 207 3.67 -2.88 -13.15
N PRO A 208 3.30 -4.06 -13.69
CA PRO A 208 1.90 -4.50 -13.77
C PRO A 208 1.21 -4.54 -12.40
N MET A 209 0.19 -3.71 -12.20
CA MET A 209 -0.60 -3.60 -10.97
C MET A 209 -1.87 -4.44 -11.08
N ARG A 210 -1.68 -5.76 -11.14
CA ARG A 210 -2.80 -6.72 -11.07
C ARG A 210 -3.50 -6.61 -9.72
N ILE A 211 -4.82 -6.77 -9.73
CA ILE A 211 -5.58 -6.96 -8.49
C ILE A 211 -5.25 -8.35 -7.93
N ARG A 212 -4.80 -8.39 -6.68
CA ARG A 212 -4.43 -9.60 -5.95
C ARG A 212 -5.36 -9.81 -4.77
N MET A 213 -5.76 -11.06 -4.58
CA MET A 213 -6.48 -11.50 -3.38
C MET A 213 -5.48 -12.18 -2.45
N MET A 214 -5.11 -11.48 -1.38
CA MET A 214 -4.12 -11.92 -0.42
C MET A 214 -4.79 -12.78 0.65
N THR A 215 -4.34 -14.02 0.80
CA THR A 215 -4.76 -14.92 1.89
C THR A 215 -3.76 -14.87 3.04
N ALA A 216 -4.24 -15.07 4.26
CA ALA A 216 -3.39 -15.16 5.43
C ALA A 216 -2.82 -16.57 5.61
N ASN A 217 -1.71 -16.68 6.37
CA ASN A 217 -1.27 -17.98 6.87
C ASN A 217 -2.39 -18.63 7.72
N PRO A 218 -2.69 -19.93 7.56
CA PRO A 218 -3.78 -20.60 8.29
C PRO A 218 -3.68 -20.57 9.82
N LEU A 219 -2.49 -20.33 10.38
CA LEU A 219 -2.30 -20.13 11.82
C LEU A 219 -2.89 -18.80 12.30
N LEU A 220 -3.06 -17.81 11.42
CA LEU A 220 -3.81 -16.58 11.67
C LEU A 220 -5.31 -16.87 11.50
N ARG A 221 -5.88 -17.54 12.51
CA ARG A 221 -7.25 -18.08 12.45
C ARG A 221 -8.32 -17.04 12.13
N GLU A 222 -8.17 -15.82 12.61
CA GLU A 222 -9.17 -14.74 12.40
C GLU A 222 -9.39 -14.38 10.93
N ASN A 223 -8.39 -14.61 10.08
CA ASN A 223 -8.45 -14.34 8.64
C ASN A 223 -8.58 -15.62 7.81
N THR A 224 -8.93 -16.75 8.43
CA THR A 224 -9.30 -17.96 7.69
C THR A 224 -10.55 -17.66 6.86
N ASP A 225 -10.57 -18.14 5.61
CA ASP A 225 -11.64 -17.90 4.63
C ASP A 225 -11.91 -16.40 4.34
N LYS A 226 -10.92 -15.55 4.62
CA LYS A 226 -10.92 -14.13 4.26
C LYS A 226 -9.78 -13.80 3.31
N VAL A 227 -9.96 -12.72 2.56
CA VAL A 227 -8.97 -12.15 1.64
C VAL A 227 -8.84 -10.65 1.88
N ALA A 228 -7.62 -10.13 1.77
CA ALA A 228 -7.38 -8.70 1.60
C ALA A 228 -7.13 -8.42 0.11
N ILE A 229 -7.72 -7.35 -0.42
CA ILE A 229 -7.52 -6.98 -1.82
C ILE A 229 -6.35 -6.00 -1.92
N GLN A 230 -5.40 -6.29 -2.81
CA GLN A 230 -4.21 -5.47 -3.05
C GLN A 230 -4.11 -5.12 -4.54
N ARG A 231 -3.74 -3.88 -4.86
CA ARG A 231 -3.33 -3.47 -6.21
C ARG A 231 -2.07 -2.60 -6.11
N GLY A 232 -0.99 -3.03 -6.76
CA GLY A 232 0.30 -2.39 -6.58
C GLY A 232 0.73 -2.41 -5.11
N PRO A 233 1.22 -1.29 -4.55
CA PRO A 233 1.57 -1.19 -3.13
C PRO A 233 0.35 -0.96 -2.20
N LEU A 234 -0.84 -0.75 -2.75
CA LEU A 234 -2.03 -0.34 -2.01
C LEU A 234 -2.88 -1.54 -1.58
N ILE A 235 -3.19 -1.61 -0.29
CA ILE A 235 -4.23 -2.47 0.29
C ILE A 235 -5.56 -1.72 0.23
N TYR A 236 -6.64 -2.44 -0.04
CA TYR A 236 -7.98 -1.89 -0.19
C TYR A 236 -8.87 -2.29 0.99
N CYS A 237 -9.88 -1.47 1.28
CA CYS A 237 -10.93 -1.74 2.25
C CYS A 237 -12.32 -1.39 1.70
N ALA A 238 -13.34 -2.07 2.22
CA ALA A 238 -14.73 -1.67 2.05
C ALA A 238 -15.08 -0.65 3.13
N GLU A 239 -15.62 0.51 2.75
CA GLU A 239 -16.12 1.55 3.65
C GLU A 239 -17.64 1.68 3.49
N GLY A 240 -18.38 1.79 4.60
CA GLY A 240 -19.84 1.77 4.59
C GLY A 240 -20.47 2.88 3.76
N ILE A 241 -19.81 4.04 3.66
CA ILE A 241 -20.29 5.17 2.85
C ILE A 241 -20.38 4.86 1.36
N ASP A 242 -19.48 4.02 0.82
CA ASP A 242 -19.50 3.58 -0.57
C ASP A 242 -20.42 2.36 -0.78
N ASN A 243 -20.85 1.74 0.31
CA ASN A 243 -21.59 0.48 0.34
C ASN A 243 -22.85 0.58 1.22
N PRO A 244 -23.74 1.57 1.01
CA PRO A 244 -24.78 1.94 1.98
C PRO A 244 -25.93 0.93 2.12
N THR A 245 -26.00 -0.07 1.24
CA THR A 245 -27.12 -1.02 1.17
C THR A 245 -26.90 -2.29 1.99
N PHE A 246 -25.73 -2.44 2.62
CA PHE A 246 -25.38 -3.59 3.46
C PHE A 246 -24.27 -3.21 4.47
N ASP A 247 -24.05 -4.06 5.47
CA ASP A 247 -22.90 -3.91 6.36
C ASP A 247 -21.64 -4.49 5.71
N VAL A 248 -20.61 -3.67 5.51
CA VAL A 248 -19.38 -4.09 4.82
C VAL A 248 -18.66 -5.25 5.50
N ARG A 249 -18.89 -5.50 6.80
CA ARG A 249 -18.31 -6.62 7.54
C ARG A 249 -18.93 -7.97 7.13
N THR A 250 -20.08 -7.95 6.48
CA THR A 250 -20.75 -9.15 5.96
C THR A 250 -20.47 -9.40 4.47
N LEU A 251 -19.67 -8.53 3.84
CA LEU A 251 -19.34 -8.64 2.43
C LEU A 251 -18.47 -9.87 2.15
N SER A 252 -18.90 -10.64 1.16
CA SER A 252 -18.16 -11.71 0.54
C SER A 252 -17.86 -11.36 -0.92
N VAL A 253 -16.58 -11.34 -1.28
CA VAL A 253 -16.09 -11.05 -2.62
C VAL A 253 -15.89 -12.34 -3.43
N PRO A 254 -16.08 -12.32 -4.76
CA PRO A 254 -15.94 -13.52 -5.58
C PRO A 254 -14.46 -13.87 -5.79
N SER A 255 -14.11 -15.15 -5.68
CA SER A 255 -12.73 -15.67 -5.87
C SER A 255 -12.17 -15.52 -7.29
N LYS A 256 -13.03 -15.44 -8.31
CA LYS A 256 -12.65 -15.25 -9.73
C LYS A 256 -13.77 -14.50 -10.44
N ARG A 257 -13.65 -13.18 -10.66
CA ARG A 257 -14.59 -12.38 -11.47
C ARG A 257 -14.12 -10.94 -11.73
N ASN A 258 -14.76 -10.33 -12.72
CA ASN A 258 -14.59 -8.99 -13.27
C ASN A 258 -14.66 -7.88 -12.20
N LEU A 259 -13.52 -7.59 -11.57
CA LEU A 259 -13.34 -6.37 -10.81
C LEU A 259 -13.09 -5.23 -11.80
N GLU A 260 -13.75 -4.11 -11.56
CA GLU A 260 -13.70 -2.91 -12.38
C GLU A 260 -12.85 -1.86 -11.65
N LEU A 261 -11.99 -1.16 -12.40
CA LEU A 261 -11.21 -0.03 -11.90
C LEU A 261 -11.87 1.27 -12.32
N SER A 262 -11.95 2.21 -11.38
CA SER A 262 -12.36 3.59 -11.63
C SER A 262 -11.57 4.53 -10.73
N GLU A 263 -11.75 5.84 -10.86
CA GLU A 263 -11.19 6.82 -9.92
C GLU A 263 -12.31 7.36 -9.02
N SER A 264 -11.96 7.79 -7.80
CA SER A 264 -12.94 8.39 -6.87
C SER A 264 -12.90 9.91 -6.96
N ASP A 265 -13.97 10.54 -7.46
CA ASP A 265 -14.11 12.01 -7.42
C ASP A 265 -14.54 12.54 -6.04
N ALA A 266 -14.83 11.63 -5.09
CA ALA A 266 -15.27 11.97 -3.74
C ALA A 266 -14.11 12.09 -2.73
N LEU A 267 -12.88 11.80 -3.15
CA LEU A 267 -11.69 11.79 -2.32
C LEU A 267 -10.58 12.60 -2.99
N ASP A 268 -9.92 13.48 -2.23
CA ASP A 268 -8.78 14.25 -2.71
C ASP A 268 -7.69 13.32 -3.27
N GLY A 269 -7.15 13.69 -4.43
CA GLY A 269 -6.14 12.89 -5.13
C GLY A 269 -6.69 11.78 -6.03
N ASN A 270 -8.03 11.67 -6.17
CA ASN A 270 -8.72 10.76 -7.09
C ASN A 270 -8.19 9.31 -7.05
N PRO A 271 -8.14 8.68 -5.86
CA PRO A 271 -7.56 7.34 -5.73
C PRO A 271 -8.31 6.33 -6.61
N VAL A 272 -7.57 5.36 -7.14
CA VAL A 272 -8.15 4.23 -7.88
C VAL A 272 -9.01 3.38 -6.95
N VAL A 273 -10.26 3.17 -7.35
CA VAL A 273 -11.30 2.37 -6.71
C VAL A 273 -11.39 1.00 -7.39
N ILE A 274 -11.65 -0.04 -6.60
CA ILE A 274 -11.96 -1.38 -7.11
C ILE A 274 -13.42 -1.67 -6.81
N SER A 275 -14.22 -1.93 -7.85
CA SER A 275 -15.63 -2.26 -7.70
C SER A 275 -15.99 -3.61 -8.32
N GLY A 276 -17.12 -4.17 -7.90
CA GLY A 276 -17.54 -5.47 -8.39
C GLY A 276 -18.91 -5.89 -7.88
N LYS A 277 -19.25 -7.15 -8.13
CA LYS A 277 -20.46 -7.80 -7.59
C LYS A 277 -20.05 -8.84 -6.56
N GLY A 278 -20.69 -8.81 -5.40
CA GLY A 278 -20.45 -9.73 -4.30
C GLY A 278 -21.74 -10.20 -3.67
N ILE A 279 -21.61 -10.85 -2.52
CA ILE A 279 -22.73 -11.32 -1.71
C ILE A 279 -22.57 -10.69 -0.32
N ALA A 280 -23.62 -10.08 0.23
CA ALA A 280 -23.63 -9.61 1.60
C ALA A 280 -24.75 -10.29 2.39
N TYR A 281 -24.51 -10.64 3.64
CA TYR A 281 -25.56 -11.24 4.47
C TYR A 281 -26.68 -10.24 4.75
N ASP A 282 -27.91 -10.71 4.61
CA ASP A 282 -29.09 -9.94 4.97
C ASP A 282 -29.30 -9.99 6.48
N LEU A 283 -29.16 -8.83 7.14
CA LEU A 283 -29.31 -8.74 8.60
C LEU A 283 -30.79 -8.66 9.03
N ASP A 284 -31.71 -8.38 8.12
CA ASP A 284 -33.15 -8.31 8.42
C ASP A 284 -33.69 -9.67 8.93
N ASP A 285 -33.18 -10.78 8.37
CA ASP A 285 -33.52 -12.15 8.78
C ASP A 285 -33.06 -12.50 10.21
N TRP A 286 -32.18 -11.67 10.79
CA TRP A 286 -31.60 -11.83 12.12
C TRP A 286 -32.23 -10.90 13.16
N ASP A 287 -33.30 -10.16 12.84
CA ASP A 287 -33.99 -9.31 13.81
C ASP A 287 -34.42 -10.12 15.05
N LYS A 288 -33.99 -9.67 16.23
CA LYS A 288 -34.20 -10.30 17.55
C LYS A 288 -33.70 -11.75 17.66
N LYS A 289 -32.86 -12.24 16.74
CA LYS A 289 -32.24 -13.56 16.81
C LYS A 289 -30.73 -13.42 16.93
N LEU A 290 -30.16 -13.99 18.00
CA LEU A 290 -28.70 -14.10 18.13
C LEU A 290 -28.17 -15.39 17.49
N TYR A 291 -28.97 -16.45 17.53
CA TYR A 291 -28.60 -17.77 17.02
C TYR A 291 -29.77 -18.34 16.20
N ASP A 292 -29.46 -19.04 15.12
CA ASP A 292 -30.43 -19.83 14.36
C ASP A 292 -29.76 -21.14 13.93
N SER A 293 -30.56 -22.16 13.61
CA SER A 293 -30.01 -23.43 13.14
C SER A 293 -29.43 -23.27 11.74
N LEU A 294 -28.30 -23.91 11.43
CA LEU A 294 -27.62 -23.76 10.13
C LEU A 294 -28.55 -24.07 8.94
N GLY A 295 -29.47 -25.04 9.09
CA GLY A 295 -30.45 -25.38 8.06
C GLY A 295 -31.66 -24.43 7.98
N SER A 296 -31.83 -23.54 8.95
CA SER A 296 -32.95 -22.59 9.06
C SER A 296 -32.61 -21.21 8.51
N VAL A 297 -31.33 -20.86 8.36
CA VAL A 297 -30.89 -19.60 7.74
C VAL A 297 -31.19 -19.66 6.25
N LYS A 298 -32.27 -19.00 5.83
CA LYS A 298 -32.73 -18.99 4.43
C LYS A 298 -31.84 -18.13 3.52
N SER A 299 -31.21 -17.09 4.08
CA SER A 299 -30.40 -16.14 3.33
C SER A 299 -29.03 -16.73 3.02
N LYS A 300 -28.77 -17.00 1.73
CA LYS A 300 -27.42 -17.17 1.18
C LYS A 300 -26.69 -15.82 1.01
N GLY A 301 -27.23 -14.74 1.57
CA GLY A 301 -26.87 -13.36 1.28
C GLY A 301 -27.60 -12.80 0.05
N LYS A 302 -27.66 -11.46 -0.04
CA LYS A 302 -28.17 -10.70 -1.18
C LYS A 302 -27.01 -10.42 -2.14
N ASN A 303 -27.28 -10.49 -3.45
CA ASN A 303 -26.33 -10.00 -4.44
C ASN A 303 -26.22 -8.48 -4.31
N VAL A 304 -25.00 -7.97 -4.16
CA VAL A 304 -24.72 -6.55 -4.00
C VAL A 304 -23.67 -6.09 -4.99
N ARG A 305 -23.70 -4.81 -5.37
CA ARG A 305 -22.51 -4.14 -5.90
C ARG A 305 -21.70 -3.63 -4.72
N PHE A 306 -20.39 -3.78 -4.77
CA PHE A 306 -19.49 -3.23 -3.79
C PHE A 306 -18.46 -2.32 -4.44
N SER A 307 -17.89 -1.43 -3.62
CA SER A 307 -16.81 -0.53 -3.96
C SER A 307 -15.77 -0.53 -2.85
N LEU A 308 -14.50 -0.57 -3.22
CA LEU A 308 -13.36 -0.60 -2.32
C LEU A 308 -12.43 0.56 -2.64
N ILE A 309 -11.97 1.23 -1.59
CA ILE A 309 -11.01 2.33 -1.67
C ILE A 309 -9.66 1.88 -1.08
N PRO A 310 -8.54 2.55 -1.41
CA PRO A 310 -7.28 2.32 -0.71
C PRO A 310 -7.45 2.54 0.80
N TYR A 311 -6.85 1.66 1.60
CA TYR A 311 -6.97 1.65 3.05
C TYR A 311 -6.54 2.98 3.66
N TYR A 312 -5.53 3.68 3.13
CA TYR A 312 -5.14 4.98 3.68
C TYR A 312 -6.25 6.04 3.58
N ALA A 313 -7.18 5.91 2.64
CA ALA A 313 -8.19 6.90 2.32
C ALA A 313 -9.48 6.78 3.14
N TRP A 314 -9.67 5.71 3.93
CA TRP A 314 -10.83 5.56 4.80
C TRP A 314 -10.94 6.69 5.84
N ASN A 315 -12.12 6.91 6.42
CA ASN A 315 -12.41 7.92 7.44
C ASN A 315 -12.13 9.37 7.02
N ASN A 316 -12.22 9.67 5.71
CA ASN A 316 -12.16 11.04 5.19
C ASN A 316 -13.53 11.65 4.88
N ARG A 317 -14.60 10.84 4.93
CA ARG A 317 -15.97 11.23 4.52
C ARG A 317 -17.01 11.01 5.62
N GLY A 318 -16.56 10.99 6.86
CA GLY A 318 -17.40 10.76 8.05
C GLY A 318 -17.30 9.33 8.59
N ASN A 319 -18.08 9.08 9.63
CA ASN A 319 -18.06 7.82 10.36
C ASN A 319 -18.82 6.75 9.59
N SER A 320 -18.20 5.61 9.33
CA SER A 320 -18.88 4.44 8.79
C SER A 320 -18.11 3.17 9.11
N PRO A 321 -18.76 1.99 9.12
CA PRO A 321 -18.06 0.72 9.26
C PRO A 321 -17.03 0.54 8.15
N MET A 322 -15.93 -0.14 8.46
CA MET A 322 -14.84 -0.40 7.52
C MET A 322 -14.32 -1.83 7.71
N CYS A 323 -13.93 -2.49 6.62
CA CYS A 323 -13.31 -3.82 6.68
C CYS A 323 -12.26 -4.02 5.58
N VAL A 324 -11.06 -4.49 5.97
CA VAL A 324 -9.96 -4.87 5.05
C VAL A 324 -10.04 -6.34 4.65
N TRP A 325 -10.25 -7.23 5.63
CA TRP A 325 -10.31 -8.68 5.42
C TRP A 325 -11.75 -9.11 5.14
N LEU A 326 -12.06 -9.36 3.87
CA LEU A 326 -13.39 -9.68 3.39
C LEU A 326 -13.55 -11.19 3.23
N HIS A 327 -14.76 -11.72 3.43
CA HIS A 327 -15.03 -13.12 3.11
C HIS A 327 -14.87 -13.39 1.61
N VAL A 328 -14.57 -14.63 1.23
CA VAL A 328 -14.45 -15.04 -0.18
C VAL A 328 -15.40 -16.20 -0.51
N HIS A 329 -15.94 -16.22 -1.73
CA HIS A 329 -16.79 -17.30 -2.24
C HIS A 329 -16.46 -17.76 -3.67
#